data_AF-A0A160TZH5-F1
#
_entry.id   AF-A0A160TZH5-F1
#
_cell.length_a   1.000
_cell.length_b   1.000
_cell.length_c   1.000
_cell.angle_alpha   90.00
_cell.angle_beta   90.00
_cell.angle_gamma   90.00
#
_symmetry.space_group_name_H-M   'P 1'
#
loop_
_entity.id
_entity.type
_entity.pdbx_description
1 polymer ?
#
loop_
_entity_poly.entity_id
_entity_poly.type
_entity_poly.pdbx_seq_one_letter_code
_entity_poly.pdbx_strand_id
1 'polypeptide(L)'
;MLRGIQVRSVLYSVAILAGLGGAAALAAQAAIEQDGLVYWSDGDSGRLPDGTKFRLHGVDAPETRSLKQLGGADCEAEREQGYIAKERVIELTRGKEIAVTRDYGLDRYKRLVVDISIDGEDLATRLVAEGSHQVWDYDGGAPKPDWCSPHRRSTTSGQVSP
;
A
#
# COMPACT_ATOMS: atom_id res chain seq x y z
N MET A 1 -12.46 -54.00 -49.16
CA MET A 1 -12.98 -52.62 -49.15
C MET A 1 -14.15 -52.57 -48.18
N LEU A 2 -14.04 -51.77 -47.11
CA LEU A 2 -15.08 -51.15 -46.26
C LEU A 2 -16.18 -52.09 -45.70
N ARG A 3 -16.61 -52.08 -44.44
CA ARG A 3 -16.45 -51.22 -43.26
C ARG A 3 -17.13 -52.03 -42.14
N GLY A 4 -16.60 -51.99 -40.92
CA GLY A 4 -17.41 -51.43 -39.83
C GLY A 4 -17.48 -52.37 -38.63
N ILE A 5 -16.49 -52.21 -37.77
CA ILE A 5 -16.29 -52.74 -36.41
C ILE A 5 -17.58 -52.55 -35.59
N GLN A 6 -18.26 -53.61 -35.15
CA GLN A 6 -18.03 -54.48 -33.99
C GLN A 6 -18.80 -54.02 -32.73
N VAL A 7 -19.84 -54.80 -32.45
CA VAL A 7 -20.28 -55.35 -31.15
C VAL A 7 -20.81 -54.38 -30.08
N ARG A 8 -22.13 -54.51 -29.88
CA ARG A 8 -22.88 -54.23 -28.65
C ARG A 8 -22.21 -54.96 -27.48
N SER A 9 -21.76 -54.24 -26.45
CA SER A 9 -21.23 -54.86 -25.24
C SER A 9 -22.14 -54.66 -24.04
N VAL A 10 -22.35 -55.80 -23.41
CA VAL A 10 -23.28 -56.17 -22.34
C VAL A 10 -23.02 -55.38 -21.05
N LEU A 11 -24.10 -55.15 -20.33
CA LEU A 11 -24.16 -54.50 -19.04
C LEU A 11 -23.49 -55.31 -17.91
N TYR A 12 -23.13 -54.56 -16.86
CA TYR A 12 -22.95 -54.94 -15.46
C TYR A 12 -21.72 -55.77 -15.07
N SER A 13 -20.80 -55.09 -14.39
CA SER A 13 -20.35 -55.50 -13.05
C SER A 13 -19.90 -54.25 -12.29
N VAL A 14 -20.74 -53.80 -11.37
CA VAL A 14 -20.39 -52.81 -10.35
C VAL A 14 -19.54 -53.56 -9.31
N ALA A 15 -18.24 -53.25 -9.26
CA ALA A 15 -17.39 -53.59 -8.13
C ALA A 15 -16.98 -52.26 -7.47
N ILE A 16 -17.72 -51.87 -6.43
CA ILE A 16 -17.34 -50.78 -5.54
C ILE A 16 -16.18 -51.31 -4.70
N LEU A 17 -14.96 -50.85 -5.00
CA LEU A 17 -13.83 -50.93 -4.08
C LEU A 17 -13.57 -49.52 -3.54
N ALA A 18 -13.99 -49.33 -2.28
CA ALA A 18 -13.59 -48.21 -1.47
C ALA A 18 -12.05 -48.23 -1.31
N GLY A 19 -11.39 -47.16 -1.72
CA GLY A 19 -9.95 -47.02 -1.60
C GLY A 19 -9.55 -45.55 -1.53
N LEU A 20 -9.36 -45.07 -0.30
CA LEU A 20 -8.57 -43.91 0.12
C LEU A 20 -8.81 -42.59 -0.64
N GLY A 21 -9.61 -41.72 -0.02
CA GLY A 21 -9.79 -40.34 -0.43
C GLY A 21 -8.46 -39.59 -0.50
N GLY A 22 -7.92 -39.47 -1.71
CA GLY A 22 -6.98 -38.42 -2.05
C GLY A 22 -7.76 -37.11 -2.06
N ALA A 23 -7.72 -36.36 -0.97
CA ALA A 23 -8.14 -34.98 -0.96
C ALA A 23 -7.28 -34.24 -1.99
N ALA A 24 -7.83 -33.98 -3.18
CA ALA A 24 -7.27 -33.01 -4.10
C ALA A 24 -7.35 -31.66 -3.37
N ALA A 25 -6.26 -31.26 -2.71
CA ALA A 25 -6.10 -29.91 -2.24
C ALA A 25 -6.06 -29.02 -3.49
N LEU A 26 -7.23 -28.50 -3.90
CA LEU A 26 -7.31 -27.33 -4.75
C LEU A 26 -6.66 -26.20 -3.94
N ALA A 27 -5.37 -25.97 -4.17
CA ALA A 27 -4.74 -24.72 -3.81
C ALA A 27 -5.46 -23.64 -4.63
N ALA A 28 -6.44 -22.97 -4.02
CA ALA A 28 -6.98 -21.74 -4.55
C ALA A 28 -5.82 -20.73 -4.55
N GLN A 29 -5.17 -20.56 -5.70
CA GLN A 29 -4.33 -19.39 -5.93
C GLN A 29 -5.29 -18.19 -5.90
N ALA A 30 -5.41 -17.54 -4.75
CA ALA A 30 -5.98 -16.21 -4.68
C ALA A 30 -5.02 -15.30 -5.44
N ALA A 31 -5.26 -15.12 -6.73
CA ALA A 31 -4.78 -13.94 -7.43
C ALA A 31 -5.46 -12.77 -6.71
N ILE A 32 -4.72 -12.06 -5.86
CA ILE A 32 -5.19 -10.79 -5.34
C ILE A 32 -5.41 -9.93 -6.58
N GLU A 33 -6.67 -9.66 -6.94
CA GLU A 33 -6.99 -8.58 -7.85
C GLU A 33 -6.28 -7.33 -7.30
N GLN A 34 -5.23 -6.89 -7.99
CA GLN A 34 -4.61 -5.59 -7.73
C GLN A 34 -5.46 -4.46 -8.31
N ASP A 35 -6.55 -4.79 -9.03
CA ASP A 35 -7.58 -3.86 -9.46
C ASP A 35 -8.32 -3.35 -8.22
N GLY A 36 -7.92 -2.18 -7.72
CA GLY A 36 -8.55 -1.54 -6.57
C GLY A 36 -7.61 -1.09 -5.46
N LEU A 37 -6.32 -1.45 -5.50
CA LEU A 37 -5.37 -1.09 -4.44
C LEU A 37 -4.58 0.18 -4.78
N VAL A 38 -4.35 1.02 -3.77
CA VAL A 38 -3.45 2.17 -3.88
C VAL A 38 -2.01 1.69 -3.92
N TYR A 39 -1.25 2.16 -4.91
CA TYR A 39 0.19 1.93 -5.01
C TYR A 39 0.96 3.07 -4.34
N TRP A 40 1.90 2.75 -3.44
CA TRP A 40 2.77 3.74 -2.78
C TRP A 40 4.18 3.75 -3.39
N SER A 41 4.59 4.91 -3.91
CA SER A 41 5.94 5.15 -4.45
C SER A 41 6.94 5.36 -3.32
N ASP A 42 6.56 6.18 -2.35
CA ASP A 42 7.25 6.55 -1.10
C ASP A 42 6.19 6.72 0.00
N GLY A 43 6.51 7.41 1.11
CA GLY A 43 5.60 7.55 2.25
C GLY A 43 4.38 8.43 1.98
N ASP A 44 4.50 9.45 1.13
CA ASP A 44 3.46 10.48 0.93
C ASP A 44 2.94 10.55 -0.52
N SER A 45 3.46 9.76 -1.46
CA SER A 45 3.03 9.79 -2.85
C SER A 45 2.88 8.42 -3.50
N GLY A 46 2.03 8.35 -4.51
CA GLY A 46 1.61 7.08 -5.08
C GLY A 46 0.71 7.19 -6.31
N ARG A 47 -0.06 6.13 -6.54
CA ARG A 47 -1.10 6.04 -7.57
C ARG A 47 -2.39 5.45 -6.98
N LEU A 48 -3.50 6.10 -7.27
CA LEU A 48 -4.84 5.57 -7.02
C LEU A 48 -5.14 4.38 -7.95
N PRO A 49 -6.20 3.59 -7.69
CA PRO A 49 -6.51 2.41 -8.50
C PRO A 49 -6.75 2.69 -9.99
N ASP A 50 -7.23 3.88 -10.32
CA ASP A 50 -7.42 4.34 -11.71
C ASP A 50 -6.09 4.78 -12.40
N GLY A 51 -4.96 4.68 -11.70
CA GLY A 51 -3.63 5.06 -12.16
C GLY A 51 -3.28 6.54 -11.92
N THR A 52 -4.21 7.34 -11.38
CA THR A 52 -4.00 8.75 -11.06
C THR A 52 -2.86 8.89 -10.06
N LYS A 53 -1.82 9.63 -10.43
CA LYS A 53 -0.71 9.94 -9.51
C LYS A 53 -1.20 10.91 -8.45
N PHE A 54 -0.86 10.67 -7.20
CA PHE A 54 -1.22 11.56 -6.11
C PHE A 54 -0.03 11.89 -5.20
N ARG A 55 -0.22 12.93 -4.39
CA ARG A 55 0.58 13.24 -3.20
C ARG A 55 -0.36 13.65 -2.08
N LEU A 56 -0.08 13.20 -0.85
CA LEU A 56 -0.80 13.65 0.33
C LEU A 56 -0.63 15.17 0.53
N HIS A 57 -1.72 15.82 0.92
CA HIS A 57 -1.72 17.22 1.31
C HIS A 57 -1.24 17.40 2.75
N GLY A 58 -0.66 18.56 3.06
CA GLY A 58 -0.34 18.98 4.43
C GLY A 58 0.78 18.21 5.15
N VAL A 59 1.38 17.21 4.51
CA VAL A 59 2.45 16.39 5.09
C VAL A 59 3.61 16.16 4.13
N ASP A 60 4.74 15.75 4.69
CA ASP A 60 5.93 15.27 4.00
C ASP A 60 6.36 13.92 4.58
N ALA A 61 6.90 13.06 3.71
CA ALA A 61 7.62 11.85 4.10
C ALA A 61 9.13 12.00 3.83
N PRO A 62 10.00 11.34 4.60
CA PRO A 62 11.41 11.24 4.28
C PRO A 62 11.62 10.51 2.93
N GLU A 63 12.60 10.94 2.14
CA GLU A 63 12.80 10.42 0.77
C GLU A 63 13.42 9.01 0.78
N THR A 64 13.00 8.15 -0.18
CA THR A 64 13.54 6.77 -0.31
C THR A 64 14.62 6.62 -1.37
N ARG A 65 14.76 7.63 -2.24
CA ARG A 65 15.68 7.60 -3.39
C ARG A 65 17.11 7.88 -2.95
N SER A 66 18.07 7.39 -3.72
CA SER A 66 19.50 7.51 -3.37
C SER A 66 19.98 8.96 -3.39
N LEU A 67 20.98 9.27 -2.55
CA LEU A 67 21.51 10.63 -2.33
C LEU A 67 22.01 11.35 -3.60
N LYS A 68 22.33 10.60 -4.66
CA LYS A 68 22.85 11.15 -5.93
C LYS A 68 21.75 11.47 -6.95
N GLN A 69 20.50 11.16 -6.64
CA GLN A 69 19.37 11.35 -7.54
C GLN A 69 18.68 12.69 -7.26
N LEU A 70 18.09 13.29 -8.30
CA LEU A 70 17.28 14.49 -8.12
C LEU A 70 16.06 14.18 -7.26
N GLY A 71 15.94 14.85 -6.12
CA GLY A 71 14.93 14.56 -5.10
C GLY A 71 15.15 13.21 -4.41
N GLY A 72 16.40 12.75 -4.31
CA GLY A 72 16.76 11.70 -3.36
C GLY A 72 16.89 12.22 -1.94
N ALA A 73 17.12 11.32 -0.99
CA ALA A 73 17.40 11.70 0.38
C ALA A 73 18.66 12.55 0.49
N ASP A 74 18.69 13.48 1.43
CA ASP A 74 19.84 14.34 1.73
C ASP A 74 20.90 13.58 2.55
N CYS A 75 20.49 12.55 3.30
CA CYS A 75 21.37 11.67 4.05
C CYS A 75 20.84 10.23 4.14
N GLU A 76 21.70 9.29 4.54
CA GLU A 76 21.32 7.89 4.69
C GLU A 76 20.30 7.66 5.83
N ALA A 77 20.36 8.47 6.88
CA ALA A 77 19.40 8.40 7.98
C ALA A 77 17.99 8.78 7.51
N GLU A 78 17.86 9.80 6.66
CA GLU A 78 16.58 10.11 6.01
C GLU A 78 16.12 8.93 5.16
N ARG A 79 17.03 8.34 4.36
CA ARG A 79 16.65 7.24 3.46
C ARG A 79 16.11 6.02 4.21
N GLU A 80 16.72 5.68 5.34
CA GLU A 80 16.24 4.63 6.24
C GLU A 80 14.85 4.98 6.80
N GLN A 81 14.67 6.21 7.30
CA GLN A 81 13.36 6.70 7.75
C GLN A 81 12.32 6.68 6.62
N GLY A 82 12.71 6.97 5.38
CA GLY A 82 11.82 6.95 4.22
C GLY A 82 11.28 5.56 3.92
N TYR A 83 12.10 4.51 4.06
CA TYR A 83 11.63 3.13 3.94
C TYR A 83 10.67 2.75 5.06
N ILE A 84 10.94 3.20 6.30
CA ILE A 84 10.05 2.98 7.45
C ILE A 84 8.70 3.70 7.22
N ALA A 85 8.72 4.94 6.76
CA ALA A 85 7.52 5.71 6.45
C ALA A 85 6.69 5.06 5.33
N LYS A 86 7.36 4.59 4.27
CA LYS A 86 6.73 3.84 3.18
C LYS A 86 6.11 2.53 3.66
N GLU A 87 6.81 1.75 4.48
CA GLU A 87 6.25 0.53 5.05
C GLU A 87 5.02 0.85 5.90
N ARG A 88 5.08 1.91 6.70
CA ARG A 88 3.98 2.30 7.57
C ARG A 88 2.71 2.66 6.81
N VAL A 89 2.81 3.45 5.74
CA VAL A 89 1.63 3.79 4.94
C VAL A 89 1.08 2.57 4.20
N ILE A 90 1.93 1.66 3.74
CA ILE A 90 1.49 0.39 3.14
C ILE A 90 0.74 -0.46 4.18
N GLU A 91 1.25 -0.59 5.40
CA GLU A 91 0.57 -1.33 6.47
C GLU A 91 -0.79 -0.73 6.82
N LEU A 92 -0.85 0.59 6.98
CA LEU A 92 -2.09 1.30 7.32
C LEU A 92 -3.15 1.18 6.23
N THR A 93 -2.76 1.09 4.96
CA THR A 93 -3.69 1.07 3.83
C THR A 93 -3.99 -0.34 3.32
N ARG A 94 -3.26 -1.36 3.77
CA ARG A 94 -3.42 -2.75 3.32
C ARG A 94 -4.81 -3.30 3.65
N GLY A 95 -5.54 -3.68 2.60
CA GLY A 95 -6.86 -4.28 2.72
C GLY A 95 -7.95 -3.32 3.23
N LYS A 96 -7.67 -2.01 3.25
CA LYS A 96 -8.61 -0.98 3.64
C LYS A 96 -9.26 -0.33 2.43
N GLU A 97 -10.48 0.16 2.63
CA GLU A 97 -11.09 1.09 1.68
C GLU A 97 -10.41 2.44 1.79
N ILE A 98 -9.94 2.95 0.64
CA ILE A 98 -9.28 4.25 0.54
C ILE A 98 -10.26 5.23 -0.11
N ALA A 99 -10.57 6.32 0.59
CA ALA A 99 -11.41 7.39 0.06
C ALA A 99 -10.60 8.67 -0.08
N VAL A 100 -10.59 9.27 -1.28
CA VAL A 100 -10.15 10.65 -1.45
C VAL A 100 -11.25 11.56 -0.90
N THR A 101 -10.95 12.27 0.18
CA THR A 101 -11.91 13.15 0.87
C THR A 101 -11.83 14.59 0.39
N ARG A 102 -10.68 14.98 -0.18
CA ARG A 102 -10.47 16.31 -0.76
C ARG A 102 -9.44 16.28 -1.88
N ASP A 103 -9.68 17.13 -2.87
CA ASP A 103 -8.83 17.38 -4.03
C ASP A 103 -8.43 18.86 -4.05
N TYR A 104 -7.13 19.13 -4.15
CA TYR A 104 -6.54 20.48 -4.17
C TYR A 104 -5.99 20.86 -5.56
N GLY A 105 -6.21 20.02 -6.57
CA GLY A 105 -5.68 20.16 -7.92
C GLY A 105 -4.30 19.55 -8.11
N LEU A 106 -3.70 19.84 -9.26
CA LEU A 106 -2.42 19.25 -9.65
C LEU A 106 -1.24 20.08 -9.16
N ASP A 107 -0.22 19.40 -8.63
CA ASP A 107 1.08 20.03 -8.35
C ASP A 107 1.91 20.26 -9.64
N ARG A 108 3.08 20.89 -9.48
CA ARG A 108 4.00 21.17 -10.60
C ARG A 108 4.50 19.90 -11.34
N TYR A 109 4.38 18.73 -10.71
CA TYR A 109 4.76 17.43 -11.24
C TYR A 109 3.58 16.62 -11.79
N LYS A 110 2.39 17.24 -11.90
CA LYS A 110 1.16 16.62 -12.40
C LYS A 110 0.69 15.45 -11.51
N ARG A 111 0.88 15.56 -10.21
CA ARG A 111 0.24 14.70 -9.19
C ARG A 111 -0.98 15.43 -8.62
N LEU A 112 -2.06 14.69 -8.39
CA LEU A 112 -3.21 15.20 -7.65
C LEU A 112 -2.84 15.36 -6.18
N VAL A 113 -3.01 16.55 -5.64
CA VAL A 113 -2.78 16.81 -4.21
C VAL A 113 -4.09 16.51 -3.48
N VAL A 114 -4.05 15.59 -2.52
CA VAL A 114 -5.28 15.02 -1.93
C VAL A 114 -5.20 14.81 -0.43
N ASP A 115 -6.37 14.89 0.21
CA ASP A 115 -6.60 14.24 1.51
C ASP A 115 -7.15 12.84 1.27
N ILE A 116 -6.67 11.88 2.05
CA ILE A 116 -7.09 10.48 1.99
C ILE A 116 -7.60 10.05 3.37
N SER A 117 -8.76 9.41 3.39
CA SER A 117 -9.30 8.74 4.57
C SER A 117 -9.15 7.21 4.46
N ILE A 118 -8.80 6.58 5.57
CA ILE A 118 -8.89 5.14 5.82
C ILE A 118 -9.86 4.86 6.96
N ASP A 119 -10.88 4.03 6.74
CA ASP A 119 -11.89 3.69 7.76
C ASP A 119 -12.54 4.92 8.44
N GLY A 120 -12.62 6.06 7.73
CA GLY A 120 -13.15 7.32 8.25
C GLY A 120 -12.16 8.20 9.04
N GLU A 121 -10.90 7.79 9.17
CA GLU A 121 -9.81 8.59 9.78
C GLU A 121 -8.90 9.17 8.69
N ASP A 122 -8.49 10.44 8.87
CA ASP A 122 -7.53 11.09 7.97
C ASP A 122 -6.14 10.43 8.05
N LEU A 123 -5.67 9.93 6.91
CA LEU A 123 -4.43 9.16 6.81
C LEU A 123 -3.20 10.02 7.15
N ALA A 124 -3.16 11.26 6.68
CA ALA A 124 -2.04 12.17 6.90
C ALA A 124 -1.87 12.48 8.40
N THR A 125 -2.98 12.79 9.09
CA THR A 125 -3.04 13.00 10.54
C THR A 125 -2.56 11.77 11.28
N ARG A 126 -3.02 10.58 10.89
CA ARG A 126 -2.61 9.31 11.51
C ARG A 126 -1.10 9.07 11.40
N LEU A 127 -0.55 9.28 10.20
CA LEU A 127 0.86 9.08 9.89
C LEU A 127 1.78 10.03 10.69
N VAL A 128 1.37 11.29 10.85
CA VAL A 128 2.05 12.28 11.68
C VAL A 128 1.97 11.91 13.16
N ALA A 129 0.80 11.50 13.65
CA ALA A 129 0.61 11.08 15.04
C ALA A 129 1.49 9.87 15.42
N GLU A 130 1.73 8.97 14.46
CA GLU A 130 2.62 7.81 14.62
C GLU A 130 4.12 8.15 14.41
N GLY A 131 4.45 9.40 14.05
CA GLY A 131 5.81 9.90 13.92
C GLY A 131 6.54 9.45 12.66
N SER A 132 5.82 8.91 11.68
CA SER A 132 6.38 8.48 10.39
C SER A 132 6.45 9.60 9.35
N HIS A 133 5.68 10.67 9.55
CA HIS A 133 5.55 11.82 8.67
C HIS A 133 5.61 13.11 9.48
N GLN A 134 5.88 14.23 8.82
CA GLN A 134 5.85 15.56 9.42
C GLN A 134 4.83 16.44 8.71
N VAL A 135 4.20 17.35 9.47
CA VAL A 135 3.35 18.40 8.89
C VAL A 135 4.22 19.27 7.99
N TRP A 136 3.72 19.57 6.79
CA TRP A 136 4.40 20.43 5.84
C TRP A 136 3.43 21.36 5.11
N ASP A 137 3.57 22.65 5.39
CA ASP A 137 2.82 23.72 4.72
C ASP A 137 3.46 24.06 3.35
N TYR A 138 3.31 23.14 2.40
CA TYR A 138 3.79 23.33 1.03
C TYR A 138 3.12 24.52 0.34
N ASP A 139 1.82 24.73 0.56
CA ASP A 139 1.05 25.79 -0.09
C ASP A 139 1.47 27.18 0.39
N GLY A 140 1.80 27.32 1.68
CA GLY A 140 2.41 28.52 2.27
C GLY A 140 3.88 28.70 1.93
N GLY A 141 4.50 27.76 1.20
CA GLY A 141 5.89 27.83 0.77
C GLY A 141 6.91 27.49 1.86
N ALA A 142 6.50 26.75 2.89
CA ALA A 142 7.42 26.28 3.93
C ALA A 142 8.52 25.38 3.33
N PRO A 143 9.76 25.46 3.84
CA PRO A 143 10.80 24.50 3.45
C PRO A 143 10.37 23.08 3.86
N LYS A 144 10.90 22.07 3.14
CA LYS A 144 10.72 20.67 3.55
C LYS A 144 11.24 20.46 4.98
N PRO A 145 10.61 19.59 5.78
CA PRO A 145 11.16 19.18 7.06
C PRO A 145 12.59 18.63 6.94
N ASP A 146 13.42 18.88 7.94
CA ASP A 146 14.77 18.30 8.02
C ASP A 146 14.69 16.90 8.62
N TRP A 147 14.88 15.89 7.78
CA TRP A 147 14.87 14.47 8.15
C TRP A 147 16.25 13.91 8.57
N CYS A 148 17.30 14.71 8.43
CA CYS A 148 18.67 14.30 8.77
C CYS A 148 19.04 14.62 10.21
N SER A 149 18.38 15.61 10.82
CA SER A 149 18.56 15.91 12.23
C SER A 149 17.74 14.96 13.11
N PRO A 150 18.28 14.52 14.28
CA PRO A 150 17.52 13.69 15.22
C PRO A 150 16.25 14.41 15.68
N HIS A 151 15.08 13.89 15.33
CA HIS A 151 13.83 14.38 15.87
C HIS A 151 13.70 14.01 17.35
N ARG A 152 13.55 15.01 18.22
CA ARG A 152 13.05 14.77 19.59
C ARG A 152 11.61 14.29 19.45
N ARG A 153 11.39 12.97 19.52
CA ARG A 153 10.05 12.43 19.71
C ARG A 153 9.46 13.10 20.93
N SER A 154 8.40 13.89 20.78
CA SER A 154 7.60 14.33 21.90
C SER A 154 6.94 13.09 22.46
N THR A 155 7.59 12.42 23.40
CA THR A 155 6.95 11.44 24.25
C THR A 155 5.85 12.18 25.00
N THR A 156 4.63 12.13 24.50
CA THR A 156 3.44 12.25 25.32
C THR A 156 3.38 10.99 26.18
N SER A 157 4.33 10.85 27.10
CA SER A 157 4.18 9.97 28.24
C SER A 157 3.12 10.63 29.11
N GLY A 158 1.89 10.13 29.03
CA GLY A 158 0.88 10.40 30.03
C GLY A 158 1.48 10.05 31.39
N GLN A 159 1.86 11.08 32.12
CA GLN A 159 2.32 11.00 33.49
C GLN A 159 1.09 10.65 34.33
N VAL A 160 0.92 9.36 34.62
CA VAL A 160 0.07 8.93 35.73
C VAL A 160 0.86 9.25 37.00
N SER A 161 0.51 10.37 37.62
CA SER A 161 0.96 10.69 38.98
C SER A 161 0.32 9.73 39.99
N PRO A 162 1.00 9.42 41.10
CA PRO A 162 0.55 8.47 42.12
C PRO A 162 -0.72 8.91 42.86
#